data_AF-A0A3B6JM14-F1
#
_entry.id   AF-A0A3B6JM14-F1
#
_cell.length_a   1.000
_cell.length_b   1.000
_cell.length_c   1.000
_cell.angle_alpha   90.00
_cell.angle_beta   90.00
_cell.angle_gamma   90.00
#
_symmetry.space_group_name_H-M   'P 1'
#
loop_
_entity.id
_entity.type
_entity.pdbx_description
1 polymer ?
#
loop_
_entity_poly.entity_id
_entity_poly.type
_entity_poly.pdbx_seq_one_letter_code
_entity_poly.pdbx_strand_id
1 'polypeptide(L)'
;MTGRAAAILVLMLSLPAAAHLVAADGVDADTIRLPSDGGDGLATNKGGEEQTPPDKVVAPTESAGGALEAEKPWACCNNTVCKESLPPVCRCLDKVKECAAACELCEPSGINHVCNDWYRGDPGPMCA
;
A
#
# COMPACT_ATOMS: atom_id res chain seq x y z
N MET A 1 11.37 55.80 31.30
CA MET A 1 12.26 54.63 31.42
C MET A 1 12.08 54.02 32.79
N THR A 2 11.26 52.97 32.90
CA THR A 2 11.27 52.01 34.01
C THR A 2 10.55 50.76 33.51
N GLY A 3 11.33 49.74 33.17
CA GLY A 3 10.85 48.51 32.56
C GLY A 3 10.03 47.69 33.55
N ARG A 4 8.91 47.13 33.07
CA ARG A 4 8.25 46.04 33.77
C ARG A 4 8.85 44.74 33.26
N ALA A 5 9.73 44.19 34.08
CA ALA A 5 10.38 42.92 33.90
C ALA A 5 9.34 41.80 33.68
N ALA A 6 9.63 40.95 32.72
CA ALA A 6 8.89 39.74 32.41
C ALA A 6 8.90 38.77 33.60
N ALA A 7 7.74 38.22 33.94
CA ALA A 7 7.61 37.06 34.81
C ALA A 7 6.99 35.93 33.98
N ILE A 8 7.86 35.10 33.39
CA ILE A 8 7.51 33.85 32.71
C ILE A 8 7.35 32.81 33.81
N LEU A 9 6.10 32.48 34.18
CA LEU A 9 5.79 31.35 35.07
C LEU A 9 5.57 30.10 34.20
N VAL A 10 6.62 29.31 34.05
CA VAL A 10 6.59 27.98 33.43
C VAL A 10 5.85 27.02 34.38
N LEU A 11 4.59 26.71 34.08
CA LEU A 11 3.83 25.68 34.79
C LEU A 11 4.10 24.30 34.15
N MET A 12 5.16 23.64 34.63
CA MET A 12 5.38 22.21 34.41
C MET A 12 4.43 21.41 35.31
N LEU A 13 3.32 20.92 34.77
CA LEU A 13 2.40 20.05 35.51
C LEU A 13 2.51 18.59 35.01
N SER A 14 3.36 17.85 35.71
CA SER A 14 3.15 16.48 36.21
C SER A 14 2.58 15.40 35.27
N LEU A 15 3.47 14.57 34.71
CA LEU A 15 3.13 13.23 34.18
C LEU A 15 3.29 12.18 35.30
N PRO A 16 2.22 11.48 35.72
CA PRO A 16 2.39 10.30 36.56
C PRO A 16 2.92 9.13 35.71
N ALA A 17 4.14 8.69 36.02
CA ALA A 17 4.71 7.45 35.52
C ALA A 17 4.01 6.26 36.22
N ALA A 18 2.96 5.72 35.59
CA ALA A 18 2.43 4.42 35.96
C ALA A 18 3.12 3.35 35.10
N ALA A 19 4.22 2.81 35.63
CA ALA A 19 4.77 1.55 35.20
C ALA A 19 3.90 0.43 35.78
N HIS A 20 3.24 -0.36 34.94
CA HIS A 20 2.80 -1.70 35.34
C HIS A 20 2.82 -2.70 34.17
N LEU A 21 3.84 -3.56 34.27
CA LEU A 21 3.83 -5.02 34.09
C LEU A 21 3.54 -5.62 32.70
N VAL A 22 4.64 -6.17 32.17
CA VAL A 22 4.75 -7.27 31.23
C VAL A 22 3.75 -8.39 31.53
N ALA A 23 2.97 -8.77 30.53
CA ALA A 23 2.57 -10.14 30.32
C ALA A 23 3.05 -10.53 28.91
N ALA A 24 4.12 -11.31 28.86
CA ALA A 24 4.51 -12.05 27.67
C ALA A 24 3.58 -13.27 27.61
N ASP A 25 2.51 -13.18 26.84
CA ASP A 25 1.84 -14.39 26.36
C ASP A 25 2.69 -14.90 25.19
N GLY A 26 3.46 -15.95 25.47
CA GLY A 26 4.14 -16.72 24.44
C GLY A 26 3.09 -17.51 23.69
N VAL A 27 2.55 -16.94 22.63
CA VAL A 27 1.73 -17.70 21.69
C VAL A 27 2.66 -18.41 20.71
N ASP A 28 2.71 -19.72 20.95
CA ASP A 28 3.07 -20.83 20.10
C ASP A 28 3.41 -20.47 18.65
N ALA A 29 4.67 -20.71 18.27
CA ALA A 29 5.07 -20.78 16.87
C ALA A 29 4.42 -22.03 16.26
N ASP A 30 3.19 -21.87 15.77
CA ASP A 30 2.52 -22.90 14.97
C ASP A 30 3.42 -23.15 13.75
N THR A 31 4.11 -24.27 13.80
CA THR A 31 4.94 -24.75 12.70
C THR A 31 3.97 -25.14 11.59
N ILE A 32 3.76 -24.21 10.66
CA ILE A 32 2.95 -24.39 9.45
C ILE A 32 3.39 -25.70 8.78
N ARG A 33 2.61 -26.76 8.95
CA ARG A 33 2.73 -27.98 8.15
C ARG A 33 2.05 -27.75 6.81
N LEU A 34 2.84 -27.47 5.79
CA LEU A 34 2.39 -27.55 4.41
C LEU A 34 2.16 -29.03 4.06
N PRO A 35 0.97 -29.43 3.58
CA PRO A 35 0.82 -30.71 2.89
C PRO A 35 1.54 -30.60 1.55
N SER A 36 2.72 -31.22 1.46
CA SER A 36 3.29 -31.63 0.18
C SER A 36 2.64 -32.95 -0.19
N ASP A 37 1.61 -32.91 -1.04
CA ASP A 37 1.21 -34.08 -1.80
C ASP A 37 1.27 -33.72 -3.29
N GLY A 38 2.23 -34.35 -3.95
CA GLY A 38 2.46 -34.29 -5.38
C GLY A 38 2.36 -35.71 -5.93
N GLY A 39 1.73 -35.83 -7.10
CA GLY A 39 1.43 -37.10 -7.77
C GLY A 39 0.01 -37.57 -7.39
N ASP A 40 -0.85 -38.04 -8.28
CA ASP A 40 -0.58 -38.85 -9.47
C ASP A 40 -1.64 -38.61 -10.54
N GLY A 41 -1.23 -38.70 -11.80
CA GLY A 41 -2.11 -38.54 -12.94
C GLY A 41 -3.12 -39.69 -13.09
N LEU A 42 -4.27 -39.35 -13.64
CA LEU A 42 -5.09 -40.30 -14.39
C LEU A 42 -5.66 -39.63 -15.63
N ALA A 43 -5.09 -40.02 -16.76
CA ALA A 43 -5.58 -39.74 -18.08
C ALA A 43 -6.90 -40.49 -18.34
N THR A 44 -7.87 -39.83 -18.97
CA THR A 44 -8.67 -40.47 -20.03
C THR A 44 -8.94 -39.47 -21.15
N ASN A 45 -8.61 -39.92 -22.37
CA ASN A 45 -8.68 -39.18 -23.62
C ASN A 45 -10.06 -39.35 -24.27
N LYS A 46 -10.61 -38.33 -24.96
CA LYS A 46 -11.39 -38.54 -26.21
C LYS A 46 -11.66 -37.28 -27.05
N GLY A 47 -11.19 -37.31 -28.31
CA GLY A 47 -11.65 -36.57 -29.51
C GLY A 47 -11.19 -35.11 -29.60
N GLY A 48 -10.31 -34.67 -30.51
CA GLY A 48 -10.38 -34.71 -31.99
C GLY A 48 -11.07 -33.42 -32.46
N GLU A 49 -10.38 -32.38 -32.95
CA GLU A 49 -9.92 -32.24 -34.34
C GLU A 49 -8.78 -31.19 -34.51
N GLU A 50 -8.02 -31.43 -35.57
CA GLU A 50 -6.80 -30.80 -36.10
C GLU A 50 -6.95 -29.34 -36.58
N GLN A 51 -5.99 -28.46 -36.23
CA GLN A 51 -5.38 -27.49 -37.18
C GLN A 51 -4.12 -26.79 -36.60
N THR A 52 -3.01 -26.97 -37.34
CA THR A 52 -1.60 -26.53 -37.24
C THR A 52 -1.34 -25.01 -37.02
N PRO A 53 -0.16 -24.60 -36.48
CA PRO A 53 0.09 -23.32 -35.81
C PRO A 53 0.65 -22.20 -36.71
N PRO A 54 0.80 -20.98 -36.17
CA PRO A 54 2.18 -20.57 -35.87
C PRO A 54 2.35 -19.87 -34.52
N ASP A 55 3.41 -20.29 -33.83
CA ASP A 55 4.37 -19.49 -33.07
C ASP A 55 3.95 -18.04 -32.75
N LYS A 56 3.34 -17.87 -31.57
CA LYS A 56 3.51 -16.65 -30.78
C LYS A 56 3.92 -17.06 -29.38
N VAL A 57 5.22 -16.97 -29.13
CA VAL A 57 5.77 -16.88 -27.78
C VAL A 57 5.21 -15.61 -27.14
N VAL A 58 4.01 -15.72 -26.57
CA VAL A 58 3.51 -14.77 -25.59
C VAL A 58 4.16 -15.19 -24.29
N ALA A 59 5.17 -14.45 -23.87
CA ALA A 59 5.67 -14.52 -22.50
C ALA A 59 4.60 -13.90 -21.59
N PRO A 60 4.01 -14.61 -20.64
CA PRO A 60 3.51 -13.98 -19.44
C PRO A 60 4.69 -13.90 -18.48
N THR A 61 5.41 -12.77 -18.49
CA THR A 61 6.06 -12.34 -17.24
C THR A 61 5.02 -11.51 -16.49
N GLU A 62 3.96 -12.17 -16.04
CA GLU A 62 3.27 -11.71 -14.85
C GLU A 62 4.22 -12.03 -13.69
N SER A 63 4.95 -11.01 -13.27
CA SER A 63 5.75 -11.08 -12.06
C SER A 63 4.80 -11.35 -10.91
N ALA A 64 4.81 -12.59 -10.44
CA ALA A 64 4.18 -13.04 -9.22
C ALA A 64 4.57 -12.10 -8.07
N GLY A 65 3.61 -11.27 -7.68
CA GLY A 65 3.64 -10.43 -6.50
C GLY A 65 2.29 -10.50 -5.83
N GLY A 66 1.85 -11.72 -5.48
CA GLY A 66 0.63 -11.97 -4.72
C GLY A 66 0.74 -11.42 -3.30
N ALA A 67 0.70 -10.10 -3.20
CA ALA A 67 0.43 -9.35 -2.00
C ALA A 67 -0.75 -8.48 -2.36
N LEU A 68 -1.97 -9.04 -2.26
CA LEU A 68 -3.28 -8.35 -2.31
C LEU A 68 -3.13 -6.91 -2.80
N GLU A 69 -3.06 -6.75 -4.12
CA GLU A 69 -2.72 -5.47 -4.74
C GLU A 69 -3.76 -4.45 -4.29
N ALA A 70 -3.35 -3.55 -3.39
CA ALA A 70 -4.22 -2.47 -2.94
C ALA A 70 -4.68 -1.68 -4.17
N GLU A 71 -5.98 -1.42 -4.26
CA GLU A 71 -6.54 -0.66 -5.38
C GLU A 71 -5.83 0.69 -5.46
N LYS A 72 -5.49 1.13 -6.69
CA LYS A 72 -4.73 2.36 -6.87
C LYS A 72 -5.57 3.56 -6.36
N PRO A 73 -5.02 4.44 -5.50
CA PRO A 73 -5.81 5.51 -4.88
C PRO A 73 -6.21 6.68 -5.81
N TRP A 74 -5.72 6.71 -7.05
CA TRP A 74 -6.05 7.72 -8.05
C TRP A 74 -5.98 7.15 -9.49
N ALA A 75 -6.77 7.71 -10.41
CA ALA A 75 -6.81 7.25 -11.81
C ALA A 75 -5.67 7.82 -12.68
N CYS A 76 -5.29 9.08 -12.43
CA CYS A 76 -4.19 9.79 -13.09
C CYS A 76 -3.51 10.71 -12.06
N CYS A 77 -2.28 11.16 -12.33
CA CYS A 77 -1.60 12.13 -11.48
C CYS A 77 -0.63 13.01 -12.26
N ASN A 78 -0.78 14.33 -12.13
CA ASN A 78 0.13 15.32 -12.70
C ASN A 78 1.32 15.62 -11.77
N ASN A 79 1.11 15.59 -10.45
CA ASN A 79 2.13 15.91 -9.45
C ASN A 79 2.42 14.71 -8.54
N THR A 80 3.36 13.85 -8.94
CA THR A 80 3.74 12.65 -8.19
C THR A 80 5.03 12.83 -7.39
N VAL A 81 5.08 12.30 -6.18
CA VAL A 81 6.32 12.13 -5.41
C VAL A 81 6.53 10.66 -5.10
N CYS A 82 7.68 10.13 -5.50
CA CYS A 82 8.02 8.71 -5.33
C CYS A 82 9.32 8.54 -4.54
N LYS A 83 9.38 7.46 -3.75
CA LYS A 83 10.61 6.99 -3.11
C LYS A 83 11.43 6.17 -4.10
N GLU A 84 12.75 6.25 -3.99
CA GLU A 84 13.69 5.45 -4.79
C GLU A 84 13.62 3.97 -4.36
N SER A 85 12.80 3.19 -5.07
CA SER A 85 12.60 1.75 -4.87
C SER A 85 12.05 1.11 -6.14
N LEU A 86 12.13 -0.21 -6.26
CA LEU A 86 11.61 -0.98 -7.39
C LEU A 86 10.67 -2.09 -6.88
N PRO A 87 9.34 -2.01 -7.12
CA PRO A 87 8.61 -0.87 -7.69
C PRO A 87 8.62 0.35 -6.76
N PRO A 88 8.45 1.57 -7.29
CA PRO A 88 8.48 2.79 -6.49
C PRO A 88 7.28 2.84 -5.53
N VAL A 89 7.42 3.60 -4.45
CA VAL A 89 6.30 3.93 -3.55
C VAL A 89 6.00 5.40 -3.74
N CYS A 90 4.85 5.70 -4.33
CA CYS A 90 4.45 7.02 -4.82
C CYS A 90 3.24 7.57 -4.07
N ARG A 91 3.11 8.90 -4.05
CA ARG A 91 1.93 9.64 -3.60
C ARG A 91 1.56 10.69 -4.64
N CYS A 92 0.27 10.87 -4.91
CA CYS A 92 -0.21 11.95 -5.76
C CYS A 92 -0.51 13.21 -4.95
N LEU A 93 -0.08 14.37 -5.43
CA LEU A 93 -0.26 15.67 -4.77
C LEU A 93 -1.30 16.55 -5.48
N ASP A 94 -2.02 15.98 -6.45
CA ASP A 94 -3.05 16.72 -7.17
C ASP A 94 -4.17 17.12 -6.22
N LYS A 95 -4.61 18.38 -6.36
CA LYS A 95 -5.79 18.90 -5.69
C LYS A 95 -7.00 18.60 -6.55
N VAL A 96 -7.86 17.72 -6.06
CA VAL A 96 -9.08 17.26 -6.74
C VAL A 96 -10.32 17.78 -6.02
N LYS A 97 -11.45 17.82 -6.71
CA LYS A 97 -12.73 18.20 -6.08
C LYS A 97 -13.21 17.13 -5.08
N GLU A 98 -12.99 15.87 -5.42
CA GLU A 98 -13.33 14.70 -4.61
C GLU A 98 -12.24 13.65 -4.87
N CYS A 99 -11.82 12.94 -3.82
CA CYS A 99 -10.87 11.84 -3.98
C CYS A 99 -11.55 10.63 -4.63
N ALA A 100 -10.75 9.75 -5.26
CA ALA A 100 -11.26 8.46 -5.71
C ALA A 100 -11.70 7.59 -4.52
N ALA A 101 -12.60 6.64 -4.76
CA ALA A 101 -13.13 5.76 -3.71
C ALA A 101 -12.03 4.90 -3.06
N ALA A 102 -10.99 4.57 -3.81
CA ALA A 102 -9.82 3.82 -3.32
C ALA A 102 -8.88 4.66 -2.45
N CYS A 103 -9.08 5.97 -2.34
CA CYS A 103 -8.28 6.81 -1.45
C CYS A 103 -8.79 6.74 -0.01
N GLU A 104 -8.00 6.16 0.88
CA GLU A 104 -8.32 6.01 2.31
C GLU A 104 -8.06 7.31 3.08
N LEU A 105 -7.01 8.05 2.75
CA LEU A 105 -6.59 9.29 3.42
C LEU A 105 -6.89 10.54 2.57
N CYS A 106 -8.16 10.78 2.30
CA CYS A 106 -8.61 11.98 1.61
C CYS A 106 -8.69 13.19 2.55
N GLU A 107 -7.73 14.12 2.48
CA GLU A 107 -7.69 15.30 3.36
C GLU A 107 -8.10 16.59 2.64
N PRO A 108 -8.81 17.51 3.31
CA PRO A 108 -9.17 18.80 2.72
C PRO A 108 -7.95 19.72 2.55
N SER A 109 -7.88 20.41 1.41
CA SER A 109 -6.89 21.42 1.05
C SER A 109 -7.59 22.67 0.48
N GLY A 110 -8.09 23.52 1.38
CA GLY A 110 -8.93 24.67 1.02
C GLY A 110 -10.31 24.22 0.57
N ILE A 111 -10.66 24.52 -0.69
CA ILE A 111 -11.92 24.05 -1.32
C ILE A 111 -11.77 22.72 -2.07
N ASN A 112 -10.58 22.13 -2.07
CA ASN A 112 -10.25 20.88 -2.76
C ASN A 112 -9.85 19.81 -1.74
N HIS A 113 -9.51 18.63 -2.22
CA HIS A 113 -8.97 17.52 -1.45
C HIS A 113 -7.67 17.02 -2.07
N VAL A 114 -6.83 16.39 -1.24
CA VAL A 114 -5.61 15.70 -1.66
C VAL A 114 -5.65 14.29 -1.10
N CYS A 115 -5.34 13.31 -1.94
CA CYS A 115 -5.19 11.94 -1.49
C CYS A 115 -3.79 11.74 -0.88
N ASN A 116 -3.72 11.35 0.39
CA ASN A 116 -2.44 11.18 1.09
C ASN A 116 -1.89 9.76 1.08
N ASP A 117 -2.57 8.84 0.41
CA ASP A 117 -2.17 7.44 0.34
C ASP A 117 -0.83 7.26 -0.36
N TRP A 118 -0.03 6.34 0.15
CA TRP A 118 1.19 5.88 -0.50
C TRP A 118 0.90 4.58 -1.24
N TYR A 119 1.03 4.63 -2.55
CA TYR A 119 0.83 3.50 -3.45
C TYR A 119 2.16 2.89 -3.85
N ARG A 120 2.33 1.57 -3.70
CA ARG A 120 3.48 0.84 -4.23
C ARG A 120 3.18 0.43 -5.67
N GLY A 121 3.83 1.07 -6.63
CA GLY A 121 3.68 0.77 -8.05
C GLY A 121 3.83 1.99 -8.94
N ASP A 122 3.61 1.79 -10.23
CA ASP A 122 3.56 2.86 -11.21
C ASP A 122 2.46 3.88 -10.83
N PRO A 123 2.75 5.19 -10.76
CA PRO A 123 1.76 6.19 -10.33
C PRO A 123 0.63 6.41 -11.34
N GLY A 124 0.71 5.88 -12.55
CA GLY A 124 -0.27 6.04 -13.61
C GLY A 124 0.05 7.19 -14.57
N PRO A 125 -0.84 7.43 -15.56
CA PRO A 125 -0.65 8.47 -16.56
C PRO A 125 -0.86 9.87 -15.96
N MET A 126 -0.40 10.89 -16.69
CA MET A 126 -0.79 12.29 -16.43
C MET A 126 -2.28 12.49 -16.76
N CYS A 127 -2.92 13.45 -16.10
CA CYS A 127 -4.30 13.82 -16.35
C CYS A 127 -4.43 14.70 -17.61
N ALA A 128 -5.60 14.67 -18.25
CA ALA A 128 -5.94 15.44 -19.44
C ALA A 128 -6.39 16.88 -19.13
#